data_AF-A0A0M1GG43-F1
#
_entry.id   AF-A0A0M1GG43-F1
#
_cell.length_a   1.000
_cell.length_b   1.000
_cell.length_c   1.000
_cell.angle_alpha   90.00
_cell.angle_beta   90.00
_cell.angle_gamma   90.00
#
_symmetry.space_group_name_H-M   'P 1'
#
loop_
_entity.id
_entity.type
_entity.pdbx_description
1 polymer ?
#
loop_
_entity_poly.entity_id
_entity_poly.type
_entity_poly.pdbx_seq_one_letter_code
_entity_poly.pdbx_strand_id
1 'polypeptide(L)'
;AYSQDSNSEENKPLPLNEEGYEARKKSITDNINKAVEDIKKKEKEVVYDTEFEDDQFSLIRKKNQNISGVFNTSRTGGYLFDVGGSDPKVNNLKLINNKDLASSAEVFTDQWHRPGVEHLAYIENNGNITGTGPNQTAHAIYLHSSEDFYFKNKGKITSFATSDAELAEILRSSDNLEISPPPAIKSDKADEADYCCDNRQRYIQNNISSSNLVVENEGSGSMLDKFDFNGGRVTFLNKENALVSNSSINAGTLIFSNKGVMGPRNDTPMTIDEFIKAGRGRYETPSENDYISLKYDQYERNFYHDRDKKVDEFIAAKDEYIAKRYGTKKFVPYKDYKKIIEEFTSRPGPVVRPSPPLARLPCEHEGCIQEDMVSTEDLFYLIDVDNFKESIKPKTIEEFVKECGKECDDHLKTPTLRTKSDYDFDYMYEFRSNTTIIDTKNLQGENTGTLSGTSYMKFKDGYFINSGSIDWLNVYAGKGLIVNRGTALLNIKDNGKDSELLTVDLKNSNVLKYFYHSEYSG
;
A
#
# COMPACT_ATOMS: atom_id res chain seq x y z
N ALA A 1 -9.25 25.34 38.92
CA ALA A 1 -8.23 26.28 39.43
C ALA A 1 -6.92 25.51 39.61
N TYR A 2 -5.81 26.11 39.18
CA TYR A 2 -4.39 25.70 39.21
C TYR A 2 -3.98 24.66 40.29
N SER A 3 -3.04 23.73 40.05
CA SER A 3 -1.63 24.02 39.73
C SER A 3 -0.95 23.10 38.71
N GLN A 4 -0.37 23.77 37.71
CA GLN A 4 1.00 23.53 37.31
C GLN A 4 1.91 23.35 38.54
N ASP A 5 2.49 22.17 38.70
CA ASP A 5 3.83 22.02 39.26
C ASP A 5 4.69 21.25 38.25
N SER A 6 5.15 22.01 37.27
CA SER A 6 6.45 21.83 36.66
C SER A 6 7.52 22.27 37.66
N ASN A 7 8.55 21.44 37.89
CA ASN A 7 9.83 21.74 38.55
C ASN A 7 10.04 21.24 39.99
N SER A 8 10.16 19.93 40.18
CA SER A 8 11.23 19.43 41.05
C SER A 8 12.28 18.74 40.17
N GLU A 9 13.39 19.42 39.91
CA GLU A 9 14.54 18.88 39.18
C GLU A 9 15.21 17.69 39.88
N GLU A 10 14.90 17.43 41.16
CA GLU A 10 15.62 16.46 41.99
C GLU A 10 15.29 14.98 41.74
N ASN A 11 14.23 14.66 41.01
CA ASN A 11 13.82 13.27 40.75
C ASN A 11 13.71 12.90 39.27
N LYS A 12 14.23 13.73 38.36
CA LYS A 12 14.37 13.28 36.96
C LYS A 12 15.46 12.19 36.94
N PRO A 13 15.21 10.98 36.39
CA PRO A 13 16.29 10.02 36.16
C PRO A 13 17.37 10.77 35.37
N LEU A 14 18.59 10.78 35.92
CA LEU A 14 19.68 11.56 35.36
C LEU A 14 19.80 11.19 33.87
N PRO A 15 19.76 12.18 32.95
CA PRO A 15 19.92 11.91 31.53
C PRO A 15 21.21 11.14 31.30
N LEU A 16 21.23 10.28 30.28
CA LEU A 16 22.43 9.56 29.94
C LEU A 16 23.53 10.58 29.64
N ASN A 17 24.62 10.56 30.44
CA ASN A 17 25.73 11.46 30.22
C ASN A 17 26.39 11.17 28.86
N GLU A 18 27.07 12.17 28.31
CA GLU A 18 27.66 12.07 26.96
C GLU A 18 28.64 10.89 26.84
N GLU A 19 29.42 10.63 27.89
CA GLU A 19 30.33 9.48 27.96
C GLU A 19 29.59 8.14 27.86
N GLY A 20 28.48 7.99 28.58
CA GLY A 20 27.66 6.77 28.57
C GLY A 20 26.88 6.58 27.26
N TYR A 21 26.57 7.68 26.57
CA TYR A 21 25.97 7.68 25.23
C TYR A 21 26.97 7.19 24.18
N GLU A 22 28.14 7.81 24.11
CA GLU A 22 29.18 7.43 23.16
C GLU A 22 29.73 6.02 23.43
N ALA A 23 29.86 5.61 24.69
CA ALA A 23 30.26 4.25 25.04
C ALA A 23 29.29 3.18 24.52
N ARG A 24 27.97 3.44 24.57
CA ARG A 24 26.94 2.52 24.06
C ARG A 24 26.94 2.45 22.52
N LYS A 25 27.02 3.59 21.84
CA LYS A 25 27.18 3.62 20.36
C LYS A 25 28.41 2.85 19.90
N LYS A 26 29.54 3.08 20.58
CA LYS A 26 30.79 2.36 20.34
C LYS A 26 30.61 0.86 20.58
N SER A 27 29.95 0.47 21.68
CA SER A 27 29.67 -0.95 21.97
C SER A 27 28.82 -1.61 20.88
N ILE A 28 27.81 -0.94 20.33
CA ILE A 28 27.02 -1.48 19.21
C ILE A 28 27.94 -1.72 18.02
N THR A 29 28.72 -0.70 17.63
CA THR A 29 29.64 -0.78 16.47
C THR A 29 30.67 -1.90 16.65
N ASP A 30 31.33 -1.98 17.80
CA ASP A 30 32.33 -3.00 18.11
C ASP A 30 31.72 -4.41 18.09
N ASN A 31 30.50 -4.58 18.62
CA ASN A 31 29.81 -5.87 18.62
C ASN A 31 29.37 -6.31 17.22
N ILE A 32 28.93 -5.37 16.36
CA ILE A 32 28.61 -5.64 14.95
C ILE A 32 29.87 -6.07 14.21
N ASN A 33 30.95 -5.28 14.30
CA ASN A 33 32.21 -5.57 13.62
C ASN A 33 32.75 -6.93 14.04
N LYS A 34 32.72 -7.23 15.33
CA LYS A 34 33.13 -8.54 15.84
C LYS A 34 32.30 -9.68 15.27
N ALA A 35 30.96 -9.55 15.24
CA ALA A 35 30.10 -10.61 14.70
C ALA A 35 30.36 -10.87 13.21
N VAL A 36 30.59 -9.81 12.41
CA VAL A 36 30.94 -9.90 11.00
C VAL A 36 32.32 -10.56 10.80
N GLU A 37 33.34 -10.15 11.57
CA GLU A 37 34.68 -10.74 11.47
C GLU A 37 34.70 -12.20 11.93
N ASP A 38 34.02 -12.54 13.02
CA ASP A 38 33.95 -13.90 13.55
C ASP A 38 33.35 -14.86 12.53
N ILE A 39 32.24 -14.48 11.87
CA ILE A 39 31.58 -15.36 10.88
C ILE A 39 32.38 -15.47 9.57
N LYS A 40 33.02 -14.39 9.12
CA LYS A 40 33.95 -14.42 7.97
C LYS A 40 35.20 -15.25 8.25
N LYS A 41 35.68 -15.25 9.50
CA LYS A 41 36.79 -16.12 9.91
C LYS A 41 36.37 -17.59 9.86
N LYS A 42 35.18 -17.93 10.36
CA LYS A 42 34.63 -19.29 10.26
C LYS A 42 34.54 -19.74 8.80
N GLU A 43 34.04 -18.90 7.91
CA GLU A 43 33.97 -19.20 6.47
C GLU A 43 35.34 -19.55 5.87
N LYS A 44 36.39 -18.78 6.19
CA LYS A 44 37.75 -19.03 5.70
C LYS A 44 38.36 -20.34 6.19
N GLU A 45 37.87 -20.88 7.30
CA GLU A 45 38.31 -22.17 7.85
C GLU A 45 37.58 -23.36 7.21
N VAL A 46 36.50 -23.12 6.44
CA VAL A 46 35.77 -24.16 5.71
C VAL A 46 36.53 -24.58 4.46
N VAL A 47 36.71 -25.90 4.29
CA VAL A 47 37.18 -26.51 3.05
C VAL A 47 35.96 -27.05 2.30
N TYR A 48 35.68 -26.51 1.11
CA TYR A 48 34.54 -26.92 0.30
C TYR A 48 34.85 -28.21 -0.47
N ASP A 49 33.95 -29.19 -0.38
CA ASP A 49 34.11 -30.50 -1.03
C ASP A 49 33.72 -30.45 -2.51
N THR A 50 32.80 -29.55 -2.85
CA THR A 50 32.30 -29.39 -4.20
C THR A 50 31.99 -27.94 -4.48
N GLU A 51 32.23 -27.55 -5.73
CA GLU A 51 32.00 -26.21 -6.22
C GLU A 51 31.18 -26.27 -7.51
N PHE A 52 30.32 -25.28 -7.72
CA PHE A 52 29.61 -25.11 -8.98
C PHE A 52 29.64 -23.66 -9.43
N GLU A 53 29.57 -23.47 -10.75
CA GLU A 53 29.37 -22.19 -11.38
C GLU A 53 28.04 -22.23 -12.14
N ASP A 54 27.16 -21.29 -11.83
CA ASP A 54 25.83 -21.07 -12.37
C ASP A 54 24.81 -22.20 -12.17
N ASP A 55 25.19 -23.48 -12.29
CA ASP A 55 24.28 -24.63 -12.30
C ASP A 55 24.62 -25.69 -11.24
N GLN A 56 23.82 -25.73 -10.17
CA GLN A 56 23.93 -26.73 -9.12
C GLN A 56 23.39 -28.12 -9.51
N PHE A 57 22.56 -28.27 -10.54
CA PHE A 57 21.85 -29.54 -10.80
C PHE A 57 22.79 -30.62 -11.37
N SER A 58 24.00 -30.23 -11.74
CA SER A 58 25.10 -31.14 -12.04
C SER A 58 25.72 -31.79 -10.79
N LEU A 59 25.41 -31.31 -9.59
CA LEU A 59 26.00 -31.78 -8.34
C LEU A 59 25.32 -33.06 -7.83
N ILE A 60 26.14 -34.07 -7.54
CA ILE A 60 25.71 -35.25 -6.78
C ILE A 60 25.89 -34.96 -5.29
N ARG A 61 24.79 -34.66 -4.60
CA ARG A 61 24.83 -34.31 -3.18
C ARG A 61 25.10 -35.51 -2.29
N LYS A 62 25.97 -35.30 -1.31
CA LYS A 62 26.32 -36.29 -0.29
C LYS A 62 25.95 -35.75 1.09
N LYS A 63 25.75 -36.68 2.02
CA LYS A 63 25.54 -36.34 3.44
C LYS A 63 26.76 -35.59 3.97
N ASN A 64 26.50 -34.49 4.69
CA ASN A 64 27.50 -33.65 5.33
C ASN A 64 28.51 -33.00 4.34
N GLN A 65 28.08 -32.67 3.13
CA GLN A 65 28.94 -32.04 2.13
C GLN A 65 29.04 -30.53 2.34
N ASN A 66 30.24 -29.97 2.20
CA ASN A 66 30.49 -28.53 2.10
C ASN A 66 30.38 -28.10 0.63
N ILE A 67 29.46 -27.19 0.30
CA ILE A 67 29.16 -26.76 -1.06
C ILE A 67 29.45 -25.28 -1.22
N SER A 68 30.16 -24.91 -2.30
CA SER A 68 30.34 -23.52 -2.72
C SER A 68 29.76 -23.31 -4.13
N GLY A 69 29.05 -22.21 -4.34
CA GLY A 69 28.40 -21.87 -5.59
C GLY A 69 28.65 -20.42 -5.97
N VAL A 70 28.88 -20.17 -7.25
CA VAL A 70 28.99 -18.81 -7.79
C VAL A 70 28.04 -18.66 -8.98
N PHE A 71 27.24 -17.60 -8.99
CA PHE A 71 26.40 -17.21 -10.11
C PHE A 71 27.01 -16.00 -10.82
N ASN A 72 27.59 -16.24 -12.00
CA ASN A 72 28.24 -15.26 -12.86
C ASN A 72 27.45 -14.95 -14.14
N THR A 73 26.37 -15.69 -14.41
CA THR A 73 25.42 -15.39 -15.48
C THR A 73 24.04 -15.03 -14.94
N SER A 74 23.32 -14.15 -15.64
CA SER A 74 21.93 -13.86 -15.32
C SER A 74 21.09 -15.08 -15.67
N ARG A 75 20.17 -15.47 -14.78
CA ARG A 75 19.40 -16.72 -14.95
C ARG A 75 17.95 -16.58 -14.53
N THR A 76 17.11 -17.33 -15.23
CA THR A 76 15.70 -17.57 -14.97
C THR A 76 15.47 -19.08 -14.88
N GLY A 77 14.51 -19.55 -14.08
CA GLY A 77 14.20 -20.97 -14.02
C GLY A 77 13.21 -21.34 -12.92
N GLY A 78 13.21 -22.62 -12.52
CA GLY A 78 12.65 -23.03 -11.23
C GLY A 78 13.61 -22.64 -10.10
N TYR A 79 13.83 -23.53 -9.14
CA TYR A 79 14.86 -23.33 -8.12
C TYR A 79 16.26 -23.12 -8.73
N LEU A 80 17.00 -22.09 -8.29
CA LEU A 80 18.39 -21.91 -8.71
C LEU A 80 19.38 -22.48 -7.69
N PHE A 81 19.02 -22.48 -6.41
CA PHE A 81 19.59 -23.32 -5.38
C PHE A 81 18.47 -23.86 -4.49
N ASP A 82 18.37 -25.17 -4.30
CA ASP A 82 17.37 -25.77 -3.41
C ASP A 82 17.98 -26.91 -2.61
N VAL A 83 17.86 -26.95 -1.28
CA VAL A 83 18.04 -28.21 -0.53
C VAL A 83 16.68 -28.89 -0.48
N GLY A 84 16.44 -29.84 -1.39
CA GLY A 84 15.14 -30.48 -1.52
C GLY A 84 14.74 -31.27 -0.27
N GLY A 85 13.44 -31.49 -0.05
CA GLY A 85 12.96 -32.21 1.14
C GLY A 85 13.46 -33.66 1.26
N SER A 86 13.88 -34.28 0.16
CA SER A 86 14.54 -35.60 0.13
C SER A 86 16.06 -35.56 0.17
N ASP A 87 16.65 -34.36 0.05
CA ASP A 87 18.09 -34.21 -0.06
C ASP A 87 18.76 -34.29 1.32
N PRO A 88 19.99 -34.81 1.39
CA PRO A 88 20.77 -34.68 2.60
C PRO A 88 21.05 -33.20 2.89
N LYS A 89 21.03 -32.84 4.17
CA LYS A 89 21.48 -31.52 4.63
C LYS A 89 22.90 -31.21 4.14
N VAL A 90 23.10 -29.96 3.77
CA VAL A 90 24.41 -29.39 3.46
C VAL A 90 25.11 -29.05 4.77
N ASN A 91 26.40 -29.38 4.88
CA ASN A 91 27.15 -29.14 6.11
C ASN A 91 27.53 -27.66 6.24
N ASN A 92 28.18 -27.12 5.21
CA ASN A 92 28.43 -25.69 5.04
C ASN A 92 28.09 -25.30 3.59
N LEU A 93 27.46 -24.15 3.42
CA LEU A 93 27.02 -23.61 2.14
C LEU A 93 27.62 -22.22 1.94
N LYS A 94 28.21 -22.00 0.77
CA LYS A 94 28.58 -20.68 0.28
C LYS A 94 27.91 -20.40 -1.05
N LEU A 95 27.22 -19.27 -1.17
CA LEU A 95 26.65 -18.80 -2.44
C LEU A 95 27.09 -17.35 -2.69
N ILE A 96 27.68 -17.11 -3.86
CA ILE A 96 28.01 -15.76 -4.33
C ILE A 96 27.17 -15.49 -5.57
N ASN A 97 26.32 -14.47 -5.53
CA ASN A 97 25.60 -13.99 -6.69
C ASN A 97 26.23 -12.70 -7.22
N ASN A 98 26.66 -12.69 -8.49
CA ASN A 98 27.21 -11.52 -9.18
C ASN A 98 26.29 -10.97 -10.28
N LYS A 99 25.11 -11.56 -10.47
CA LYS A 99 24.20 -11.25 -11.58
C LYS A 99 22.73 -11.20 -11.16
N ASP A 100 21.88 -10.83 -12.10
CA ASP A 100 20.44 -10.81 -11.88
C ASP A 100 19.89 -12.24 -11.96
N LEU A 101 19.29 -12.69 -10.85
CA LEU A 101 18.68 -13.99 -10.72
C LEU A 101 17.17 -13.84 -10.59
N ALA A 102 16.44 -14.66 -11.32
CA ALA A 102 15.01 -14.78 -11.17
C ALA A 102 14.60 -16.26 -11.14
N SER A 103 13.56 -16.57 -10.37
CA SER A 103 13.00 -17.91 -10.29
C SER A 103 11.49 -17.81 -10.36
N SER A 104 10.86 -18.75 -11.05
CA SER A 104 9.41 -18.99 -11.06
C SER A 104 8.88 -19.69 -9.79
N ALA A 105 9.76 -19.86 -8.81
CA ALA A 105 9.54 -20.35 -7.47
C ALA A 105 10.50 -19.55 -6.55
N GLU A 106 11.16 -20.23 -5.62
CA GLU A 106 12.24 -19.66 -4.82
C GLU A 106 13.58 -19.65 -5.56
N VAL A 107 14.39 -18.61 -5.39
CA VAL A 107 15.74 -18.56 -5.98
C VAL A 107 16.67 -19.43 -5.15
N PHE A 108 16.74 -19.18 -3.83
CA PHE A 108 17.48 -19.99 -2.87
C PHE A 108 16.52 -20.56 -1.81
N THR A 109 16.47 -21.88 -1.65
CA THR A 109 15.51 -22.52 -0.74
C THR A 109 16.04 -23.77 -0.02
N ASP A 110 15.45 -24.11 1.13
CA ASP A 110 15.51 -25.44 1.74
C ASP A 110 14.13 -26.12 1.89
N GLN A 111 13.16 -25.69 1.07
CA GLN A 111 11.83 -26.29 0.95
C GLN A 111 11.05 -26.47 2.28
N TRP A 112 11.01 -25.42 3.10
CA TRP A 112 10.01 -25.22 4.17
C TRP A 112 10.11 -26.11 5.41
N HIS A 113 10.93 -27.16 5.41
CA HIS A 113 10.92 -28.18 6.46
C HIS A 113 12.31 -28.61 6.90
N ARG A 114 12.79 -27.92 7.96
CA ARG A 114 14.09 -28.08 8.67
C ARG A 114 15.20 -27.25 8.05
N PRO A 115 16.25 -26.90 8.82
CA PRO A 115 17.39 -26.22 8.25
C PRO A 115 18.04 -27.08 7.17
N GLY A 116 18.11 -26.56 5.94
CA GLY A 116 18.82 -27.20 4.83
C GLY A 116 20.33 -27.19 5.02
N VAL A 117 20.83 -26.26 5.84
CA VAL A 117 22.25 -26.12 6.19
C VAL A 117 22.48 -26.42 7.68
N GLU A 118 23.49 -27.21 7.99
CA GLU A 118 23.78 -27.60 9.38
C GLU A 118 24.59 -26.51 10.11
N HIS A 119 25.77 -26.16 9.60
CA HIS A 119 26.71 -25.28 10.32
C HIS A 119 26.72 -23.85 9.79
N LEU A 120 27.24 -23.61 8.59
CA LEU A 120 27.37 -22.25 8.05
C LEU A 120 26.64 -22.09 6.72
N ALA A 121 25.69 -21.16 6.64
CA ALA A 121 25.22 -20.59 5.38
C ALA A 121 25.88 -19.22 5.17
N TYR A 122 26.65 -19.06 4.09
CA TYR A 122 27.37 -17.83 3.74
C TYR A 122 26.90 -17.34 2.37
N ILE A 123 26.20 -16.21 2.33
CA ILE A 123 25.63 -15.68 1.09
C ILE A 123 26.09 -14.25 0.86
N GLU A 124 26.66 -13.99 -0.31
CA GLU A 124 26.94 -12.64 -0.82
C GLU A 124 26.15 -12.39 -2.09
N ASN A 125 25.24 -11.42 -2.06
CA ASN A 125 24.44 -11.00 -3.19
C ASN A 125 24.88 -9.63 -3.72
N ASN A 126 25.43 -9.60 -4.93
CA ASN A 126 25.85 -8.39 -5.64
C ASN A 126 24.90 -8.01 -6.79
N GLY A 127 23.92 -8.86 -7.15
CA GLY A 127 22.95 -8.60 -8.21
C GLY A 127 21.50 -8.59 -7.70
N ASN A 128 20.53 -8.42 -8.58
CA ASN A 128 19.11 -8.45 -8.19
C ASN A 128 18.61 -9.88 -8.07
N ILE A 129 17.70 -10.14 -7.13
CA ILE A 129 17.06 -11.46 -6.95
C ILE A 129 15.54 -11.27 -6.99
N THR A 130 14.86 -11.99 -7.88
CA THR A 130 13.40 -11.95 -8.00
C THR A 130 12.79 -13.34 -7.88
N GLY A 131 12.01 -13.59 -6.83
CA GLY A 131 11.14 -14.76 -6.73
C GLY A 131 9.80 -14.49 -7.42
N THR A 132 9.33 -15.40 -8.27
CA THR A 132 8.14 -15.27 -9.12
C THR A 132 7.29 -16.55 -9.08
N GLY A 133 6.78 -16.91 -7.91
CA GLY A 133 6.02 -18.15 -7.71
C GLY A 133 4.50 -17.97 -7.64
N PRO A 134 3.71 -19.06 -7.68
CA PRO A 134 2.37 -19.02 -7.11
C PRO A 134 2.46 -18.63 -5.63
N ASN A 135 1.43 -17.94 -5.11
CA ASN A 135 1.39 -17.23 -3.81
C ASN A 135 2.26 -17.76 -2.66
N GLN A 136 2.26 -19.05 -2.37
CA GLN A 136 2.98 -19.65 -1.23
C GLN A 136 4.41 -20.11 -1.53
N THR A 137 4.87 -19.98 -2.77
CA THR A 137 6.23 -20.37 -3.21
C THR A 137 6.95 -19.21 -3.88
N ALA A 138 6.41 -17.99 -3.77
CA ALA A 138 6.90 -16.79 -4.45
C ALA A 138 8.09 -16.12 -3.76
N HIS A 139 8.68 -16.77 -2.76
CA HIS A 139 9.70 -16.22 -1.89
C HIS A 139 11.02 -16.17 -2.66
N ALA A 140 11.65 -15.02 -2.82
CA ALA A 140 12.98 -14.97 -3.45
C ALA A 140 14.00 -15.85 -2.69
N ILE A 141 13.99 -15.77 -1.36
CA ILE A 141 14.90 -16.53 -0.49
C ILE A 141 14.11 -17.13 0.67
N TYR A 142 14.23 -18.45 0.85
CA TYR A 142 13.65 -19.19 1.96
C TYR A 142 14.65 -20.26 2.45
N LEU A 143 15.64 -19.85 3.23
CA LEU A 143 16.79 -20.70 3.55
C LEU A 143 17.17 -20.58 5.03
N HIS A 144 17.54 -21.70 5.66
CA HIS A 144 17.92 -21.71 7.06
C HIS A 144 19.21 -22.49 7.30
N SER A 145 19.94 -22.04 8.32
CA SER A 145 21.09 -22.72 8.88
C SER A 145 20.82 -23.06 10.34
N SER A 146 21.30 -24.19 10.85
CA SER A 146 21.06 -24.54 12.25
C SER A 146 21.92 -23.68 13.19
N GLU A 147 23.17 -23.38 12.80
CA GLU A 147 24.14 -22.65 13.64
C GLU A 147 24.35 -21.22 13.17
N ASP A 148 25.13 -21.00 12.12
CA ASP A 148 25.56 -19.69 11.63
C ASP A 148 24.96 -19.37 10.24
N PHE A 149 24.52 -18.13 10.06
CA PHE A 149 24.08 -17.61 8.76
C PHE A 149 24.66 -16.21 8.57
N TYR A 150 25.49 -16.02 7.55
CA TYR A 150 25.93 -14.73 7.07
C TYR A 150 25.21 -14.38 5.76
N PHE A 151 24.57 -13.21 5.72
CA PHE A 151 23.91 -12.70 4.53
C PHE A 151 24.33 -11.26 4.25
N LYS A 152 25.00 -11.07 3.12
CA LYS A 152 25.38 -9.76 2.61
C LYS A 152 24.61 -9.44 1.34
N ASN A 153 23.90 -8.33 1.32
CA ASN A 153 23.11 -7.89 0.17
C ASN A 153 23.58 -6.52 -0.33
N LYS A 154 23.73 -6.41 -1.66
CA LYS A 154 23.94 -5.15 -2.38
C LYS A 154 22.95 -4.87 -3.50
N GLY A 155 22.11 -5.85 -3.84
CA GLY A 155 21.13 -5.70 -4.90
C GLY A 155 19.71 -5.56 -4.38
N LYS A 156 18.76 -5.53 -5.31
CA LYS A 156 17.34 -5.50 -5.01
C LYS A 156 16.81 -6.93 -4.90
N ILE A 157 16.20 -7.26 -3.77
CA ILE A 157 15.52 -8.54 -3.58
C ILE A 157 14.02 -8.29 -3.49
N THR A 158 13.28 -8.87 -4.42
CA THR A 158 11.82 -8.74 -4.49
C THR A 158 11.15 -10.09 -4.68
N SER A 159 9.95 -10.21 -4.12
CA SER A 159 9.15 -11.43 -4.22
C SER A 159 7.78 -11.09 -4.81
N PHE A 160 7.37 -11.85 -5.81
CA PHE A 160 6.21 -11.58 -6.63
C PHE A 160 5.35 -12.84 -6.79
N ALA A 161 4.07 -12.76 -6.41
CA ALA A 161 3.10 -13.82 -6.66
C ALA A 161 2.26 -13.51 -7.89
N THR A 162 2.15 -14.49 -8.80
CA THR A 162 1.18 -14.47 -9.89
C THR A 162 0.12 -15.56 -9.70
N SER A 163 -1.11 -15.27 -10.12
CA SER A 163 -2.22 -16.24 -10.16
C SER A 163 -2.41 -16.90 -11.53
N ASP A 164 -1.68 -16.43 -12.53
CA ASP A 164 -1.72 -16.93 -13.90
C ASP A 164 -0.71 -18.07 -14.06
N ALA A 165 -1.24 -19.30 -14.13
CA ALA A 165 -0.45 -20.51 -14.27
C ALA A 165 0.32 -20.57 -15.61
N GLU A 166 -0.25 -19.99 -16.67
CA GLU A 166 0.36 -19.96 -18.00
C GLU A 166 1.48 -18.92 -18.05
N LEU A 167 1.29 -17.74 -17.41
CA LEU A 167 2.38 -16.78 -17.24
C LEU A 167 3.48 -17.31 -16.30
N ALA A 168 3.12 -18.02 -15.23
CA ALA A 168 4.10 -18.69 -14.37
C ALA A 168 4.91 -19.74 -15.15
N GLU A 169 4.28 -20.41 -16.13
CA GLU A 169 4.92 -21.39 -17.01
C GLU A 169 5.76 -20.75 -18.13
N ILE A 170 5.35 -19.58 -18.63
CA ILE A 170 6.17 -18.74 -19.52
C ILE A 170 7.42 -18.25 -18.76
N LEU A 171 7.26 -17.73 -17.54
CA LEU A 171 8.37 -17.33 -16.67
C LEU A 171 9.28 -18.50 -16.27
N ARG A 172 8.76 -19.74 -16.20
CA ARG A 172 9.54 -20.98 -16.02
C ARG A 172 10.44 -21.31 -17.21
N SER A 173 10.06 -20.90 -18.42
CA SER A 173 10.62 -21.41 -19.68
C SER A 173 11.46 -20.40 -20.46
N SER A 174 11.46 -19.12 -20.08
CA SER A 174 12.07 -18.06 -20.89
C SER A 174 13.42 -17.55 -20.36
N ASP A 175 14.51 -18.00 -20.99
CA ASP A 175 15.90 -17.53 -20.83
C ASP A 175 16.19 -16.12 -21.41
N ASN A 176 15.20 -15.29 -21.73
CA ASN A 176 15.46 -13.98 -22.34
C ASN A 176 14.52 -12.87 -21.82
N LEU A 177 15.15 -11.91 -21.13
CA LEU A 177 14.63 -10.58 -20.83
C LEU A 177 14.49 -9.77 -22.13
N GLU A 178 13.31 -9.87 -22.76
CA GLU A 178 12.66 -8.79 -23.51
C GLU A 178 11.20 -9.18 -23.71
N ILE A 179 10.33 -8.81 -22.75
CA ILE A 179 8.91 -9.19 -22.77
C ILE A 179 8.19 -8.33 -23.82
N SER A 180 7.99 -8.90 -25.00
CA SER A 180 6.89 -8.51 -25.90
C SER A 180 5.59 -9.09 -25.35
N PRO A 181 4.45 -8.37 -25.43
CA PRO A 181 3.18 -8.84 -24.85
C PRO A 181 2.73 -10.16 -25.49
N PRO A 182 2.20 -11.13 -24.70
CA PRO A 182 1.63 -12.34 -25.27
C PRO A 182 0.42 -12.00 -26.16
N PRO A 183 0.19 -12.74 -27.25
CA PRO A 183 -1.04 -12.62 -28.01
C PRO A 183 -2.23 -12.97 -27.11
N ALA A 184 -3.28 -12.14 -27.16
CA ALA A 184 -4.47 -12.24 -26.33
C ALA A 184 -5.08 -13.66 -26.38
N ILE A 185 -5.02 -14.38 -25.26
CA ILE A 185 -5.67 -15.69 -25.11
C ILE A 185 -7.10 -15.45 -24.64
N LYS A 186 -8.07 -15.82 -25.48
CA LYS A 186 -9.50 -15.90 -25.13
C LYS A 186 -9.72 -17.18 -24.32
N SER A 187 -10.02 -17.09 -23.03
CA SER A 187 -10.53 -18.25 -22.28
C SER A 187 -12.06 -18.16 -22.16
N ASP A 188 -12.77 -18.91 -22.99
CA ASP A 188 -14.24 -19.02 -23.03
C ASP A 188 -14.82 -19.88 -21.89
N LYS A 189 -14.29 -19.76 -20.67
CA LYS A 189 -14.84 -20.46 -19.49
C LYS A 189 -14.83 -19.56 -18.26
N ALA A 190 -15.62 -18.49 -18.33
CA ALA A 190 -16.28 -17.98 -17.15
C ALA A 190 -17.41 -18.99 -16.85
N ASP A 191 -17.30 -19.69 -15.73
CA ASP A 191 -18.41 -20.14 -14.88
C ASP A 191 -17.92 -21.29 -13.98
N GLU A 192 -18.13 -21.11 -12.66
CA GLU A 192 -18.04 -22.11 -11.59
C GLU A 192 -16.66 -22.65 -11.16
N ALA A 193 -15.89 -21.84 -10.40
CA ALA A 193 -15.00 -22.31 -9.31
C ALA A 193 -14.46 -21.14 -8.46
N ASP A 194 -15.35 -20.33 -7.88
CA ASP A 194 -14.99 -19.05 -7.24
C ASP A 194 -14.60 -19.15 -5.75
N TYR A 195 -13.97 -20.25 -5.32
CA TYR A 195 -13.73 -20.51 -3.89
C TYR A 195 -12.30 -20.81 -3.43
N CYS A 196 -11.26 -20.66 -4.26
CA CYS A 196 -9.95 -21.21 -3.87
C CYS A 196 -8.78 -20.25 -3.67
N CYS A 197 -8.91 -18.92 -3.72
CA CYS A 197 -7.71 -18.08 -3.57
C CYS A 197 -7.94 -16.69 -2.96
N ASP A 198 -7.68 -16.60 -1.65
CA ASP A 198 -7.73 -15.45 -0.74
C ASP A 198 -6.42 -14.62 -0.75
N ASN A 199 -6.50 -13.29 -0.88
CA ASN A 199 -5.50 -12.23 -0.61
C ASN A 199 -3.99 -12.62 -0.65
N ARG A 200 -3.41 -12.75 -1.84
CA ARG A 200 -2.25 -13.63 -2.07
C ARG A 200 -0.88 -12.97 -1.96
N GLN A 201 -0.78 -11.66 -2.15
CA GLN A 201 0.51 -10.96 -2.23
C GLN A 201 1.05 -10.52 -0.86
N ARG A 202 0.17 -10.44 0.15
CA ARG A 202 0.49 -10.05 1.54
C ARG A 202 1.21 -11.13 2.35
N TYR A 203 1.10 -12.40 1.96
CA TYR A 203 1.67 -13.54 2.69
C TYR A 203 3.06 -13.95 2.20
N ILE A 204 3.57 -13.33 1.14
CA ILE A 204 4.91 -13.65 0.63
C ILE A 204 5.93 -13.01 1.58
N GLN A 205 6.71 -13.84 2.27
CA GLN A 205 7.78 -13.39 3.16
C GLN A 205 9.05 -14.18 2.90
N ASN A 206 10.10 -13.53 2.41
CA ASN A 206 11.44 -14.10 2.43
C ASN A 206 11.80 -14.49 3.86
N ASN A 207 12.43 -15.63 4.05
CA ASN A 207 12.81 -16.08 5.39
C ASN A 207 14.27 -16.52 5.39
N ILE A 208 15.02 -15.95 6.33
CA ILE A 208 16.32 -16.48 6.69
C ILE A 208 16.38 -16.65 8.19
N SER A 209 16.85 -17.81 8.64
CA SER A 209 16.99 -18.08 10.07
C SER A 209 18.21 -18.90 10.45
N SER A 210 18.70 -18.64 11.66
CA SER A 210 19.74 -19.45 12.31
C SER A 210 19.88 -19.16 13.80
N SER A 211 20.65 -19.99 14.51
CA SER A 211 21.01 -19.69 15.91
C SER A 211 21.80 -18.37 16.02
N ASN A 212 22.69 -18.09 15.06
CA ASN A 212 23.48 -16.87 14.94
C ASN A 212 23.39 -16.31 13.51
N LEU A 213 22.59 -15.26 13.33
CA LEU A 213 22.32 -14.62 12.05
C LEU A 213 23.04 -13.26 11.96
N VAL A 214 23.78 -13.03 10.89
CA VAL A 214 24.47 -11.77 10.60
C VAL A 214 24.02 -11.27 9.23
N VAL A 215 23.40 -10.09 9.19
CA VAL A 215 22.87 -9.47 7.97
C VAL A 215 23.55 -8.13 7.72
N GLU A 216 24.14 -7.95 6.55
CA GLU A 216 24.65 -6.68 6.04
C GLU A 216 23.88 -6.28 4.76
N ASN A 217 23.11 -5.19 4.83
CA ASN A 217 22.47 -4.58 3.66
C ASN A 217 23.22 -3.29 3.30
N GLU A 218 23.82 -3.22 2.12
CA GLU A 218 24.68 -2.09 1.75
C GLU A 218 24.61 -1.75 0.26
N GLY A 219 24.91 -0.50 -0.10
CA GLY A 219 25.02 -0.10 -1.50
C GLY A 219 23.79 0.63 -2.02
N SER A 220 24.04 1.57 -2.95
CA SER A 220 23.02 2.42 -3.54
C SER A 220 22.08 1.56 -4.40
N GLY A 221 20.79 1.53 -4.04
CA GLY A 221 19.78 0.71 -4.71
C GLY A 221 19.59 -0.68 -4.10
N SER A 222 20.33 -1.02 -3.03
CA SER A 222 20.11 -2.26 -2.29
C SER A 222 18.76 -2.23 -1.56
N MET A 223 17.99 -3.31 -1.70
CA MET A 223 16.67 -3.44 -1.06
C MET A 223 16.43 -4.86 -0.55
N LEU A 224 16.02 -4.97 0.71
CA LEU A 224 15.45 -6.19 1.29
C LEU A 224 13.96 -5.97 1.50
N ASP A 225 13.12 -6.60 0.67
CA ASP A 225 11.66 -6.48 0.76
C ASP A 225 11.04 -7.78 1.31
N LYS A 226 10.10 -7.61 2.25
CA LYS A 226 9.33 -8.70 2.88
C LYS A 226 10.18 -9.78 3.53
N PHE A 227 11.21 -9.42 4.28
CA PHE A 227 12.03 -10.40 4.99
C PHE A 227 11.58 -10.62 6.43
N ASP A 228 11.53 -11.88 6.83
CA ASP A 228 11.52 -12.30 8.23
C ASP A 228 12.91 -12.81 8.61
N PHE A 229 13.57 -12.06 9.49
CA PHE A 229 14.88 -12.40 10.05
C PHE A 229 14.69 -13.05 11.41
N ASN A 230 14.98 -14.35 11.53
CA ASN A 230 14.74 -15.10 12.76
C ASN A 230 16.05 -15.66 13.33
N GLY A 231 16.29 -15.52 14.64
CA GLY A 231 17.42 -16.22 15.24
C GLY A 231 17.60 -16.13 16.74
N GLY A 232 18.47 -16.99 17.29
CA GLY A 232 18.87 -16.92 18.70
C GLY A 232 19.63 -15.63 19.01
N ARG A 233 20.59 -15.29 18.16
CA ARG A 233 21.31 -14.03 18.11
C ARG A 233 21.24 -13.47 16.70
N VAL A 234 20.77 -12.24 16.54
CA VAL A 234 20.71 -11.55 15.25
C VAL A 234 21.60 -10.30 15.33
N THR A 235 22.49 -10.14 14.37
CA THR A 235 23.25 -8.92 14.11
C THR A 235 22.77 -8.35 12.79
N PHE A 236 22.17 -7.16 12.82
CA PHE A 236 21.54 -6.57 11.65
C PHE A 236 22.12 -5.18 11.36
N LEU A 237 22.68 -5.01 10.18
CA LEU A 237 23.31 -3.77 9.73
C LEU A 237 22.70 -3.29 8.42
N ASN A 238 21.93 -2.22 8.47
CA ASN A 238 21.45 -1.50 7.29
C ASN A 238 22.30 -0.24 7.08
N LYS A 239 23.16 -0.24 6.07
CA LYS A 239 24.07 0.88 5.79
C LYS A 239 23.35 2.02 5.06
N GLU A 240 24.04 3.15 4.94
CA GLU A 240 23.56 4.32 4.19
C GLU A 240 23.18 3.93 2.75
N ASN A 241 22.13 4.58 2.23
CA ASN A 241 21.58 4.36 0.88
C ASN A 241 20.94 2.98 0.63
N ALA A 242 20.79 2.14 1.64
CA ALA A 242 20.10 0.86 1.56
C ALA A 242 18.67 0.93 2.14
N LEU A 243 17.75 0.17 1.54
CA LEU A 243 16.35 0.08 1.95
C LEU A 243 16.03 -1.29 2.55
N VAL A 244 15.26 -1.30 3.64
CA VAL A 244 14.57 -2.48 4.16
C VAL A 244 13.08 -2.18 4.18
N SER A 245 12.28 -3.00 3.52
CA SER A 245 10.84 -2.77 3.37
C SER A 245 10.02 -3.95 3.85
N ASN A 246 8.90 -3.67 4.54
CA ASN A 246 7.92 -4.66 4.97
C ASN A 246 8.51 -5.87 5.70
N SER A 247 9.55 -5.65 6.52
CA SER A 247 10.35 -6.71 7.11
C SER A 247 10.17 -6.79 8.63
N SER A 248 10.37 -8.00 9.18
CA SER A 248 10.34 -8.28 10.61
C SER A 248 11.66 -8.89 11.10
N ILE A 249 12.03 -8.59 12.35
CA ILE A 249 13.20 -9.15 13.02
C ILE A 249 12.74 -9.77 14.34
N ASN A 250 12.93 -11.09 14.48
CA ASN A 250 12.65 -11.83 15.71
C ASN A 250 13.95 -12.45 16.24
N ALA A 251 14.36 -12.04 17.45
CA ALA A 251 15.64 -12.46 18.01
C ALA A 251 15.57 -12.90 19.48
N GLY A 252 16.44 -13.79 19.92
CA GLY A 252 16.75 -13.90 21.35
C GLY A 252 17.53 -12.67 21.82
N THR A 253 18.63 -12.36 21.14
CA THR A 253 19.43 -11.15 21.32
C THR A 253 19.59 -10.46 19.97
N LEU A 254 19.30 -9.16 19.91
CA LEU A 254 19.44 -8.34 18.72
C LEU A 254 20.49 -7.26 18.92
N ILE A 255 21.49 -7.24 18.04
CA ILE A 255 22.37 -6.09 17.84
C ILE A 255 22.00 -5.47 16.50
N PHE A 256 21.57 -4.22 16.51
CA PHE A 256 20.93 -3.58 15.37
C PHE A 256 21.51 -2.20 15.10
N SER A 257 21.83 -1.89 13.84
CA SER A 257 22.20 -0.55 13.40
C SER A 257 21.50 -0.23 12.09
N ASN A 258 20.69 0.84 12.09
CA ASN A 258 20.09 1.40 10.89
C ASN A 258 20.65 2.79 10.58
N LYS A 259 21.35 2.88 9.45
CA LYS A 259 21.85 4.14 8.85
C LYS A 259 21.15 4.49 7.54
N GLY A 260 20.49 3.52 6.91
CA GLY A 260 19.68 3.69 5.70
C GLY A 260 18.22 3.99 6.01
N VAL A 261 17.33 3.46 5.17
CA VAL A 261 15.87 3.59 5.33
C VAL A 261 15.28 2.23 5.68
N MET A 262 14.46 2.17 6.74
CA MET A 262 13.48 1.10 6.93
C MET A 262 12.10 1.70 6.76
N GLY A 263 11.38 1.30 5.73
CA GLY A 263 10.25 2.08 5.25
C GLY A 263 9.45 1.38 4.16
N PRO A 264 8.37 2.01 3.67
CA PRO A 264 7.65 1.50 2.52
C PRO A 264 8.58 1.49 1.31
N ARG A 265 8.17 0.74 0.28
CA ARG A 265 8.89 0.71 -0.98
C ARG A 265 9.03 2.13 -1.55
N ASN A 266 10.23 2.43 -2.08
CA ASN A 266 10.56 3.74 -2.63
C ASN A 266 10.77 3.71 -4.15
N ASP A 267 10.55 2.57 -4.80
CA ASP A 267 10.54 2.48 -6.26
C ASP A 267 9.20 2.97 -6.84
N THR A 268 9.20 3.35 -8.11
CA THR A 268 7.98 3.79 -8.79
C THR A 268 7.00 2.61 -8.86
N PRO A 269 5.79 2.72 -8.30
CA PRO A 269 4.79 1.68 -8.46
C PRO A 269 4.36 1.63 -9.92
N MET A 270 4.12 0.42 -10.42
CA MET A 270 3.49 0.20 -11.72
C MET A 270 2.10 0.83 -11.73
N THR A 271 1.68 1.29 -12.90
CA THR A 271 0.27 1.60 -13.18
C THR A 271 -0.58 0.32 -13.15
N ILE A 272 -1.91 0.47 -13.01
CA ILE A 272 -2.82 -0.69 -13.06
C ILE A 272 -2.75 -1.45 -14.39
N ASP A 273 -2.46 -0.75 -15.49
CA ASP A 273 -2.28 -1.38 -16.81
C ASP A 273 -0.97 -2.17 -16.88
N GLU A 274 0.12 -1.64 -16.33
CA GLU A 274 1.40 -2.37 -16.22
C GLU A 274 1.28 -3.56 -15.27
N PHE A 275 0.53 -3.41 -14.18
CA PHE A 275 0.19 -4.49 -13.25
C PHE A 275 -0.57 -5.62 -13.97
N ILE A 276 -1.57 -5.28 -14.79
CA ILE A 276 -2.30 -6.27 -15.61
C ILE A 276 -1.40 -6.89 -16.68
N LYS A 277 -0.59 -6.10 -17.39
CA LYS A 277 0.37 -6.59 -18.41
C LYS A 277 1.42 -7.52 -17.82
N ALA A 278 1.77 -7.34 -16.54
CA ALA A 278 2.62 -8.25 -15.78
C ALA A 278 1.86 -9.51 -15.28
N GLY A 279 0.63 -9.76 -15.76
CA GLY A 279 -0.23 -10.89 -15.40
C GLY A 279 -0.74 -10.88 -13.96
N ARG A 280 -0.75 -9.71 -13.31
CA ARG A 280 -1.18 -9.58 -11.91
C ARG A 280 -2.67 -9.31 -11.78
N GLY A 281 -3.35 -9.17 -12.91
CA GLY A 281 -4.76 -8.87 -13.00
C GLY A 281 -5.29 -9.12 -14.39
N ARG A 282 -6.57 -8.80 -14.59
CA ARG A 282 -7.25 -8.98 -15.87
C ARG A 282 -8.26 -7.86 -16.07
N TYR A 283 -8.48 -7.54 -17.33
CA TYR A 283 -9.61 -6.73 -17.74
C TYR A 283 -10.86 -7.60 -17.80
N GLU A 284 -11.98 -7.06 -17.35
CA GLU A 284 -13.29 -7.51 -17.80
C GLU A 284 -13.53 -6.94 -19.18
N THR A 285 -14.15 -7.73 -20.04
CA THR A 285 -14.78 -7.21 -21.25
C THR A 285 -16.25 -7.10 -20.91
N PRO A 286 -16.78 -5.91 -20.56
CA PRO A 286 -18.22 -5.74 -20.46
C PRO A 286 -18.86 -6.19 -21.77
N SER A 287 -20.08 -6.74 -21.72
CA SER A 287 -20.85 -6.81 -22.95
C SER A 287 -21.03 -5.37 -23.47
N GLU A 288 -20.95 -5.18 -24.78
CA GLU A 288 -21.09 -3.88 -25.44
C GLU A 288 -22.36 -3.15 -24.94
N ASN A 289 -23.43 -3.92 -24.66
CA ASN A 289 -24.69 -3.44 -24.13
C ASN A 289 -24.61 -2.91 -22.68
N ASP A 290 -23.84 -3.54 -21.80
CA ASP A 290 -23.73 -3.12 -20.39
C ASP A 290 -22.96 -1.80 -20.25
N TYR A 291 -21.91 -1.61 -21.05
CA TYR A 291 -21.12 -0.37 -21.07
C TYR A 291 -21.94 0.80 -21.62
N ILE A 292 -22.63 0.58 -22.74
CA ILE A 292 -23.53 1.58 -23.34
C ILE A 292 -24.62 1.98 -22.33
N SER A 293 -25.20 1.01 -21.63
CA SER A 293 -26.20 1.28 -20.58
C SER A 293 -25.63 2.14 -19.46
N LEU A 294 -24.43 1.84 -18.94
CA LEU A 294 -23.82 2.58 -17.83
C LEU A 294 -23.44 4.03 -18.23
N LYS A 295 -22.97 4.23 -19.46
CA LYS A 295 -22.69 5.56 -20.02
C LYS A 295 -23.96 6.36 -20.28
N TYR A 296 -25.00 5.70 -20.77
CA TYR A 296 -26.31 6.30 -20.96
C TYR A 296 -26.92 6.76 -19.62
N ASP A 297 -26.82 5.95 -18.56
CA ASP A 297 -27.27 6.32 -17.21
C ASP A 297 -26.50 7.53 -16.65
N GLN A 298 -25.20 7.66 -16.97
CA GLN A 298 -24.41 8.83 -16.58
C GLN A 298 -24.84 10.09 -17.36
N TYR A 299 -25.06 9.96 -18.67
CA TYR A 299 -25.61 11.03 -19.50
C TYR A 299 -26.98 11.48 -18.98
N GLU A 300 -27.89 10.55 -18.72
CA GLU A 300 -29.26 10.83 -18.28
C GLU A 300 -29.28 11.56 -16.94
N ARG A 301 -28.42 11.17 -16.00
CA ARG A 301 -28.24 11.90 -14.72
C ARG A 301 -27.77 13.34 -14.93
N ASN A 302 -26.78 13.56 -15.78
CA ASN A 302 -26.29 14.90 -16.08
C ASN A 302 -27.34 15.75 -16.81
N PHE A 303 -28.06 15.14 -17.76
CA PHE A 303 -29.14 15.78 -18.49
C PHE A 303 -30.24 16.26 -17.55
N TYR A 304 -30.67 15.43 -16.60
CA TYR A 304 -31.71 15.83 -15.65
C TYR A 304 -31.24 16.94 -14.69
N HIS A 305 -29.96 16.93 -14.31
CA HIS A 305 -29.39 18.04 -13.54
C HIS A 305 -29.42 19.36 -14.33
N ASP A 306 -29.00 19.34 -15.60
CA ASP A 306 -29.02 20.52 -16.48
C ASP A 306 -30.45 20.98 -16.83
N ARG A 307 -31.39 20.03 -16.95
CA ARG A 307 -32.82 20.35 -17.16
C ARG A 307 -33.35 21.15 -15.98
N ASP A 308 -33.10 20.68 -14.76
CA ASP A 308 -33.64 21.34 -13.57
C ASP A 308 -33.05 22.76 -13.44
N LYS A 309 -31.76 22.96 -13.78
CA LYS A 309 -31.17 24.30 -13.88
C LYS A 309 -31.85 25.20 -14.92
N LYS A 310 -32.17 24.68 -16.11
CA LYS A 310 -32.90 25.44 -17.15
C LYS A 310 -34.34 25.78 -16.72
N VAL A 311 -34.97 24.90 -15.94
CA VAL A 311 -36.28 25.15 -15.34
C VAL A 311 -36.17 26.30 -14.33
N ASP A 312 -35.14 26.31 -13.48
CA ASP A 312 -34.91 27.41 -12.54
C ASP A 312 -34.64 28.75 -13.25
N GLU A 313 -33.84 28.74 -14.33
CA GLU A 313 -33.61 29.92 -15.17
C GLU A 313 -34.91 30.43 -15.82
N PHE A 314 -35.76 29.52 -16.30
CA PHE A 314 -37.08 29.86 -16.84
C PHE A 314 -38.00 30.46 -15.77
N ILE A 315 -38.02 29.89 -14.56
CA ILE A 315 -38.79 30.42 -13.43
C ILE A 315 -38.29 31.82 -13.05
N ALA A 316 -36.97 32.02 -12.95
CA ALA A 316 -36.40 33.32 -12.62
C ALA A 316 -36.73 34.39 -13.68
N ALA A 317 -36.63 34.04 -14.97
CA ALA A 317 -36.98 34.95 -16.06
C ALA A 317 -38.49 35.26 -16.10
N LYS A 318 -39.33 34.27 -15.77
CA LYS A 318 -40.77 34.44 -15.59
C LYS A 318 -41.06 35.44 -14.47
N ASP A 319 -40.44 35.24 -13.31
CA ASP A 319 -40.67 36.06 -12.12
C ASP A 319 -40.18 37.51 -12.34
N GLU A 320 -39.04 37.69 -13.01
CA GLU A 320 -38.54 39.01 -13.40
C GLU A 320 -39.49 39.74 -14.37
N TYR A 321 -40.00 39.04 -15.39
CA TYR A 321 -40.95 39.61 -16.34
C TYR A 321 -42.23 40.10 -15.65
N ILE A 322 -42.78 39.28 -14.75
CA ILE A 322 -44.01 39.62 -14.01
C ILE A 322 -43.75 40.80 -13.07
N ALA A 323 -42.66 40.78 -12.30
CA ALA A 323 -42.29 41.86 -11.39
C ALA A 323 -42.09 43.20 -12.13
N LYS A 324 -41.42 43.19 -13.28
CA LYS A 324 -41.13 44.40 -14.08
C LYS A 324 -42.37 45.01 -14.73
N ARG A 325 -43.29 44.19 -15.23
CA ARG A 325 -44.48 44.65 -15.95
C ARG A 325 -45.65 45.01 -15.02
N TYR A 326 -45.78 44.34 -13.87
CA TYR A 326 -46.98 44.45 -13.02
C TYR A 326 -46.70 44.92 -11.58
N GLY A 327 -45.43 45.01 -11.18
CA GLY A 327 -45.03 45.41 -9.82
C GLY A 327 -45.49 44.43 -8.75
N THR A 328 -45.63 44.89 -7.50
CA THR A 328 -46.12 44.10 -6.36
C THR A 328 -47.65 44.06 -6.25
N LYS A 329 -48.37 44.40 -7.32
CA LYS A 329 -49.84 44.46 -7.30
C LYS A 329 -50.41 43.05 -7.09
N LYS A 330 -51.29 42.89 -6.09
CA LYS A 330 -51.95 41.62 -5.76
C LYS A 330 -52.98 41.19 -6.82
N PHE A 331 -53.46 42.14 -7.63
CA PHE A 331 -54.48 41.93 -8.67
C PHE A 331 -54.23 42.81 -9.90
N VAL A 332 -54.56 42.30 -11.08
CA VAL A 332 -54.51 43.04 -12.37
C VAL A 332 -55.83 42.94 -13.13
N PRO A 333 -56.21 43.97 -13.91
CA PRO A 333 -57.43 43.91 -14.74
C PRO A 333 -57.40 42.77 -15.77
N TYR A 334 -58.52 42.06 -15.92
CA TYR A 334 -58.69 40.92 -16.82
C TYR A 334 -58.41 41.26 -18.29
N LYS A 335 -58.67 42.51 -18.70
CA LYS A 335 -58.35 43.01 -20.06
C LYS A 335 -56.85 43.05 -20.35
N ASP A 336 -56.04 43.35 -19.33
CA ASP A 336 -54.59 43.38 -19.43
C ASP A 336 -54.05 41.95 -19.37
N TYR A 337 -54.65 41.09 -18.55
CA TYR A 337 -54.42 39.64 -18.54
C TYR A 337 -54.58 38.98 -19.93
N LYS A 338 -55.65 39.30 -20.66
CA LYS A 338 -55.88 38.71 -21.99
C LYS A 338 -54.76 39.03 -22.99
N LYS A 339 -54.20 40.25 -22.92
CA LYS A 339 -53.04 40.65 -23.74
C LYS A 339 -51.74 39.93 -23.36
N ILE A 340 -51.56 39.60 -22.08
CA ILE A 340 -50.36 38.89 -21.57
C ILE A 340 -50.29 37.48 -22.13
N ILE A 341 -51.40 36.75 -22.08
CA ILE A 341 -51.47 35.39 -22.60
C ILE A 341 -51.22 35.39 -24.12
N GLU A 342 -51.82 36.32 -24.86
CA GLU A 342 -51.59 36.47 -26.30
C GLU A 342 -50.13 36.84 -26.64
N GLU A 343 -49.49 37.74 -25.87
CA GLU A 343 -48.08 38.12 -26.06
C GLU A 343 -47.13 36.92 -25.74
N PHE A 344 -47.40 36.17 -24.67
CA PHE A 344 -46.55 35.05 -24.26
C PHE A 344 -46.70 33.82 -25.18
N THR A 345 -47.92 33.51 -25.62
CA THR A 345 -48.20 32.40 -26.56
C THR A 345 -47.74 32.67 -28.00
N SER A 346 -47.46 33.93 -28.35
CA SER A 346 -46.92 34.32 -29.67
C SER A 346 -45.41 34.10 -29.84
N ARG A 347 -44.69 33.74 -28.76
CA ARG A 347 -43.24 33.44 -28.82
C ARG A 347 -43.01 32.03 -29.40
N PRO A 348 -41.94 31.81 -30.18
CA PRO A 348 -41.63 30.49 -30.73
C PRO A 348 -41.37 29.50 -29.59
N GLY A 349 -42.28 28.54 -29.43
CA GLY A 349 -42.30 27.51 -28.38
C GLY A 349 -43.57 26.66 -28.51
N PRO A 350 -43.69 25.53 -27.79
CA PRO A 350 -44.88 24.67 -27.88
C PRO A 350 -46.15 25.45 -27.52
N VAL A 351 -47.17 25.34 -28.37
CA VAL A 351 -48.45 26.05 -28.22
C VAL A 351 -49.25 25.42 -27.08
N VAL A 352 -49.36 26.11 -25.95
CA VAL A 352 -50.17 25.69 -24.80
C VAL A 352 -51.45 26.52 -24.74
N ARG A 353 -52.60 25.88 -24.58
CA ARG A 353 -53.87 26.55 -24.26
C ARG A 353 -53.99 26.69 -22.74
N PRO A 354 -53.89 27.88 -22.16
CA PRO A 354 -54.09 28.05 -20.72
C PRO A 354 -55.55 27.81 -20.35
N SER A 355 -55.78 27.20 -19.19
CA SER A 355 -57.11 27.12 -18.59
C SER A 355 -57.59 28.54 -18.21
N PRO A 356 -58.87 28.91 -18.43
CA PRO A 356 -59.35 30.24 -18.06
C PRO A 356 -59.26 30.44 -16.55
N PRO A 357 -58.64 31.52 -16.04
CA PRO A 357 -58.67 31.81 -14.61
C PRO A 357 -60.10 32.17 -14.18
N LEU A 358 -60.42 31.88 -12.92
CA LEU A 358 -61.65 32.33 -12.30
C LEU A 358 -61.57 33.85 -12.06
N ALA A 359 -62.19 34.64 -12.94
CA ALA A 359 -62.42 36.06 -12.68
C ALA A 359 -63.22 36.20 -11.37
N ARG A 360 -62.69 36.99 -10.42
CA ARG A 360 -63.40 37.29 -9.16
C ARG A 360 -63.72 38.78 -9.12
N LEU A 361 -64.96 39.11 -8.79
CA LEU A 361 -65.36 40.47 -8.44
C LEU A 361 -64.78 40.81 -7.06
N PRO A 362 -63.92 41.84 -6.92
CA PRO A 362 -63.41 42.24 -5.63
C PRO A 362 -64.48 43.09 -4.92
N CYS A 363 -65.35 42.43 -4.16
CA CYS A 363 -66.30 43.10 -3.27
C CYS A 363 -65.94 42.90 -1.80
N GLU A 364 -64.65 42.94 -1.43
CA GLU A 364 -64.25 43.00 -0.02
C GLU A 364 -63.10 44.00 0.17
N HIS A 365 -63.46 45.12 0.80
CA HIS A 365 -62.64 46.22 1.31
C HIS A 365 -62.04 47.21 0.28
N GLU A 366 -62.55 48.45 0.35
CA GLU A 366 -62.17 49.65 -0.42
C GLU A 366 -62.70 49.78 -1.86
N GLY A 367 -64.04 49.83 -1.99
CA GLY A 367 -64.71 50.39 -3.17
C GLY A 367 -64.90 49.41 -4.33
N CYS A 368 -66.12 49.37 -4.88
CA CYS A 368 -66.43 48.51 -6.03
C CYS A 368 -65.77 49.05 -7.30
N ILE A 369 -64.71 48.39 -7.76
CA ILE A 369 -64.15 48.60 -9.09
C ILE A 369 -64.95 47.72 -10.05
N GLN A 370 -65.60 48.32 -11.06
CA GLN A 370 -66.42 47.63 -12.09
C GLN A 370 -65.63 46.78 -13.09
N GLU A 371 -64.37 46.44 -12.80
CA GLU A 371 -63.47 45.78 -13.73
C GLU A 371 -63.06 44.42 -13.17
N ASP A 372 -63.27 43.34 -13.93
CA ASP A 372 -62.86 41.98 -13.54
C ASP A 372 -61.36 41.96 -13.28
N MET A 373 -60.95 41.42 -12.13
CA MET A 373 -59.55 41.35 -11.72
C MET A 373 -59.09 39.89 -11.64
N VAL A 374 -57.83 39.64 -11.99
CA VAL A 374 -57.15 38.35 -11.84
C VAL A 374 -56.06 38.51 -10.79
N SER A 375 -55.92 37.55 -9.88
CA SER A 375 -54.82 37.59 -8.93
C SER A 375 -53.50 37.41 -9.69
N THR A 376 -52.46 38.12 -9.28
CA THR A 376 -51.13 37.91 -9.87
C THR A 376 -50.62 36.50 -9.59
N GLU A 377 -51.05 35.86 -8.50
CA GLU A 377 -50.77 34.46 -8.15
C GLU A 377 -51.34 33.45 -9.16
N ASP A 378 -52.55 33.67 -9.67
CA ASP A 378 -53.14 32.82 -10.73
C ASP A 378 -52.38 32.98 -12.06
N LEU A 379 -51.84 34.18 -12.35
CA LEU A 379 -50.94 34.43 -13.48
C LEU A 379 -49.62 33.66 -13.37
N PHE A 380 -49.09 33.51 -12.15
CA PHE A 380 -47.87 32.72 -11.88
C PHE A 380 -48.10 31.21 -12.09
N TYR A 381 -49.31 30.73 -11.83
CA TYR A 381 -49.71 29.31 -11.98
C TYR A 381 -50.00 28.91 -13.44
N LEU A 382 -50.48 29.83 -14.27
CA LEU A 382 -50.89 29.55 -15.65
C LEU A 382 -49.75 29.52 -16.68
N ILE A 383 -48.58 30.09 -16.35
CA ILE A 383 -47.36 29.88 -17.15
C ILE A 383 -46.79 28.52 -16.73
N ASP A 384 -47.07 27.53 -17.58
CA ASP A 384 -46.93 26.13 -17.24
C ASP A 384 -45.46 25.66 -17.22
N VAL A 385 -44.87 25.75 -16.03
CA VAL A 385 -43.52 25.26 -15.73
C VAL A 385 -43.43 23.75 -15.95
N ASP A 386 -44.51 23.01 -15.69
CA ASP A 386 -44.54 21.56 -15.85
C ASP A 386 -44.47 21.18 -17.33
N ASN A 387 -45.21 21.88 -18.20
CA ASN A 387 -45.11 21.70 -19.66
C ASN A 387 -43.73 22.09 -20.22
N PHE A 388 -43.11 23.17 -19.72
CA PHE A 388 -41.74 23.52 -20.12
C PHE A 388 -40.75 22.43 -19.71
N LYS A 389 -40.88 21.91 -18.49
CA LYS A 389 -40.08 20.80 -17.98
C LYS A 389 -40.28 19.52 -18.80
N GLU A 390 -41.51 19.20 -19.19
CA GLU A 390 -41.85 18.04 -20.04
C GLU A 390 -41.36 18.17 -21.49
N SER A 391 -41.16 19.40 -21.98
CA SER A 391 -40.62 19.65 -23.32
C SER A 391 -39.11 19.34 -23.43
N ILE A 392 -38.39 19.31 -22.31
CA ILE A 392 -36.96 19.02 -22.25
C ILE A 392 -36.76 17.52 -22.02
N LYS A 393 -36.57 16.77 -23.11
CA LYS A 393 -36.42 15.30 -23.09
C LYS A 393 -34.97 14.86 -23.32
N PRO A 394 -34.48 13.81 -22.62
CA PRO A 394 -33.17 13.25 -22.90
C PRO A 394 -33.17 12.62 -24.30
N LYS A 395 -31.99 12.49 -24.90
CA LYS A 395 -31.80 11.66 -26.09
C LYS A 395 -32.17 10.22 -25.76
N THR A 396 -32.70 9.50 -26.74
CA THR A 396 -32.86 8.04 -26.64
C THR A 396 -31.50 7.35 -26.64
N ILE A 397 -31.45 6.10 -26.16
CA ILE A 397 -30.21 5.32 -26.17
C ILE A 397 -29.63 5.15 -27.58
N GLU A 398 -30.48 5.02 -28.60
CA GLU A 398 -30.07 4.92 -30.01
C GLU A 398 -29.44 6.23 -30.52
N GLU A 399 -30.00 7.38 -30.17
CA GLU A 399 -29.44 8.69 -30.51
C GLU A 399 -28.14 8.98 -29.77
N PHE A 400 -28.05 8.57 -28.49
CA PHE A 400 -26.83 8.65 -27.69
C PHE A 400 -25.69 7.84 -28.30
N VAL A 401 -25.94 6.59 -28.67
CA VAL A 401 -24.93 5.70 -29.29
C VAL A 401 -24.48 6.24 -30.65
N LYS A 402 -25.42 6.73 -31.47
CA LYS A 402 -25.11 7.30 -32.79
C LYS A 402 -24.22 8.54 -32.73
N GLU A 403 -24.30 9.31 -31.66
CA GLU A 403 -23.51 10.53 -31.44
C GLU A 403 -22.20 10.26 -30.70
N CYS A 404 -22.15 9.24 -29.83
CA CYS A 404 -20.94 8.82 -29.12
C CYS A 404 -19.80 8.37 -30.07
N GLY A 405 -20.11 7.91 -31.27
CA GLY A 405 -19.11 7.53 -32.28
C GLY A 405 -18.11 6.47 -31.78
N LYS A 406 -16.84 6.56 -32.22
CA LYS A 406 -15.75 5.64 -31.86
C LYS A 406 -15.32 5.67 -30.38
N GLU A 407 -15.71 6.70 -29.62
CA GLU A 407 -15.36 6.79 -28.18
C GLU A 407 -16.06 5.72 -27.33
N CYS A 408 -17.17 5.17 -27.82
CA CYS A 408 -17.86 4.05 -27.19
C CYS A 408 -17.20 2.66 -27.52
N ASP A 409 -16.34 2.58 -28.54
CA ASP A 409 -15.68 1.33 -28.99
C ASP A 409 -14.32 1.07 -28.31
N ASP A 410 -13.56 2.12 -27.97
CA ASP A 410 -12.14 1.98 -27.58
C ASP A 410 -11.90 1.55 -26.12
N HIS A 411 -12.92 1.49 -25.27
CA HIS A 411 -12.79 1.26 -23.82
C HIS A 411 -13.55 0.05 -23.24
N LEU A 412 -13.65 -1.03 -24.01
CA LEU A 412 -14.21 -2.32 -23.54
C LEU A 412 -13.30 -3.10 -22.57
N LYS A 413 -12.32 -2.44 -21.94
CA LYS A 413 -11.39 -3.10 -21.01
C LYS A 413 -11.29 -2.31 -19.72
N THR A 414 -12.19 -2.60 -18.79
CA THR A 414 -12.10 -2.12 -17.41
C THR A 414 -11.43 -3.19 -16.56
N PRO A 415 -10.45 -2.87 -15.68
CA PRO A 415 -9.92 -3.84 -14.73
C PRO A 415 -11.07 -4.49 -13.94
N THR A 416 -11.01 -5.80 -13.72
CA THR A 416 -12.00 -6.47 -12.84
C THR A 416 -12.03 -5.80 -11.47
N LEU A 417 -13.17 -5.85 -10.76
CA LEU A 417 -13.24 -5.36 -9.38
C LEU A 417 -12.16 -5.99 -8.48
N ARG A 418 -11.89 -7.28 -8.71
CA ARG A 418 -10.81 -8.02 -8.04
C ARG A 418 -9.43 -7.45 -8.37
N THR A 419 -9.12 -7.23 -9.65
CA THR A 419 -7.84 -6.64 -10.08
C THR A 419 -7.64 -5.25 -9.49
N LYS A 420 -8.70 -4.44 -9.44
CA LYS A 420 -8.64 -3.13 -8.79
C LYS A 420 -8.36 -3.26 -7.29
N SER A 421 -8.99 -4.23 -6.61
CA SER A 421 -8.73 -4.53 -5.21
C SER A 421 -7.29 -4.99 -4.97
N ASP A 422 -6.80 -5.96 -5.75
CA ASP A 422 -5.44 -6.49 -5.67
C ASP A 422 -4.41 -5.38 -5.94
N TYR A 423 -4.67 -4.50 -6.90
CA TYR A 423 -3.83 -3.34 -7.18
C TYR A 423 -3.85 -2.31 -6.04
N ASP A 424 -5.03 -1.80 -5.66
CA ASP A 424 -5.16 -0.68 -4.72
C ASP A 424 -4.85 -1.07 -3.26
N PHE A 425 -5.22 -2.28 -2.84
CA PHE A 425 -5.12 -2.72 -1.44
C PHE A 425 -3.98 -3.70 -1.17
N ASP A 426 -3.47 -4.43 -2.16
CA ASP A 426 -2.34 -5.33 -1.92
C ASP A 426 -1.05 -4.73 -2.44
N TYR A 427 -0.97 -4.46 -3.75
CA TYR A 427 0.26 -3.94 -4.35
C TYR A 427 0.57 -2.51 -3.91
N MET A 428 -0.36 -1.57 -4.07
CA MET A 428 -0.15 -0.17 -3.69
C MET A 428 0.02 0.03 -2.19
N TYR A 429 -0.44 -0.92 -1.37
CA TYR A 429 -0.26 -0.87 0.07
C TYR A 429 1.23 -1.01 0.47
N GLU A 430 2.03 -1.79 -0.27
CA GLU A 430 3.49 -1.94 -0.07
C GLU A 430 4.26 -0.60 -0.18
N PHE A 431 3.69 0.39 -0.88
CA PHE A 431 4.27 1.71 -1.11
C PHE A 431 3.72 2.79 -0.16
N ARG A 432 2.57 2.53 0.47
CA ARG A 432 1.86 3.51 1.31
C ARG A 432 2.03 3.25 2.80
N SER A 433 2.06 1.99 3.19
CA SER A 433 2.12 1.56 4.58
C SER A 433 3.35 0.71 4.77
N ASN A 434 4.09 0.99 5.84
CA ASN A 434 5.17 0.14 6.30
C ASN A 434 4.97 -0.13 7.78
N THR A 435 5.08 -1.41 8.12
CA THR A 435 5.16 -1.86 9.49
C THR A 435 6.48 -2.58 9.69
N THR A 436 7.40 -1.95 10.39
CA THR A 436 8.64 -2.60 10.83
C THR A 436 8.41 -3.22 12.20
N ILE A 437 8.63 -4.53 12.32
CA ILE A 437 8.46 -5.25 13.59
C ILE A 437 9.82 -5.72 14.09
N ILE A 438 10.15 -5.35 15.33
CA ILE A 438 11.33 -5.81 16.05
C ILE A 438 10.84 -6.45 17.35
N ASP A 439 11.00 -7.77 17.49
CA ASP A 439 10.75 -8.51 18.74
C ASP A 439 12.06 -9.18 19.19
N THR A 440 12.53 -8.83 20.38
CA THR A 440 13.75 -9.42 20.95
C THR A 440 13.65 -9.63 22.45
N LYS A 441 14.47 -10.50 23.06
CA LYS A 441 14.62 -10.48 24.52
C LYS A 441 15.61 -9.40 24.94
N ASN A 442 16.76 -9.32 24.29
CA ASN A 442 17.81 -8.36 24.60
C ASN A 442 18.11 -7.47 23.39
N LEU A 443 18.01 -6.15 23.55
CA LEU A 443 18.24 -5.18 22.48
C LEU A 443 19.53 -4.38 22.68
N GLN A 444 20.35 -4.26 21.64
CA GLN A 444 21.39 -3.24 21.52
C GLN A 444 21.22 -2.58 20.14
N GLY A 445 20.46 -1.49 20.10
CA GLY A 445 20.02 -0.89 18.83
C GLY A 445 20.44 0.56 18.67
N GLU A 446 20.83 0.94 17.46
CA GLU A 446 20.95 2.33 17.04
C GLU A 446 20.18 2.63 15.75
N ASN A 447 19.61 3.82 15.65
CA ASN A 447 19.07 4.39 14.44
C ASN A 447 19.68 5.77 14.20
N THR A 448 20.46 5.91 13.13
CA THR A 448 20.94 7.20 12.62
C THR A 448 20.31 7.57 11.29
N GLY A 449 19.64 6.62 10.62
CA GLY A 449 18.90 6.82 9.37
C GLY A 449 17.42 7.13 9.59
N THR A 450 16.56 6.56 8.75
CA THR A 450 15.11 6.79 8.78
C THR A 450 14.34 5.51 9.06
N LEU A 451 13.40 5.56 10.02
CA LEU A 451 12.34 4.57 10.21
C LEU A 451 11.01 5.21 9.82
N SER A 452 10.53 4.88 8.61
CA SER A 452 9.29 5.44 8.04
C SER A 452 8.07 4.55 8.30
N GLY A 453 6.92 5.19 8.45
CA GLY A 453 5.67 4.53 8.81
C GLY A 453 5.59 4.15 10.29
N THR A 454 4.95 3.01 10.60
CA THR A 454 4.79 2.56 11.99
C THR A 454 5.82 1.50 12.33
N SER A 455 6.65 1.76 13.34
CA SER A 455 7.57 0.76 13.89
C SER A 455 7.04 0.22 15.21
N TYR A 456 7.08 -1.10 15.38
CA TYR A 456 6.79 -1.79 16.63
C TYR A 456 8.08 -2.39 17.16
N MET A 457 8.46 -2.00 18.37
CA MET A 457 9.67 -2.47 19.03
C MET A 457 9.30 -3.07 20.36
N LYS A 458 9.52 -4.37 20.50
CA LYS A 458 9.27 -5.13 21.72
C LYS A 458 10.56 -5.73 22.24
N PHE A 459 10.88 -5.48 23.51
CA PHE A 459 12.05 -6.09 24.14
C PHE A 459 11.88 -6.33 25.64
N LYS A 460 12.60 -7.32 26.19
CA LYS A 460 12.61 -7.54 27.65
C LYS A 460 13.64 -6.67 28.35
N ASP A 461 14.84 -6.55 27.79
CA ASP A 461 15.95 -5.76 28.32
C ASP A 461 16.76 -5.15 27.17
N GLY A 462 17.57 -4.13 27.46
CA GLY A 462 18.54 -3.57 26.53
C GLY A 462 18.48 -2.06 26.40
N TYR A 463 18.98 -1.57 25.27
CA TYR A 463 18.93 -0.14 24.94
C TYR A 463 18.74 0.11 23.46
N PHE A 464 18.03 1.20 23.15
CA PHE A 464 17.85 1.72 21.81
C PHE A 464 18.20 3.21 21.77
N ILE A 465 19.04 3.60 20.82
CA ILE A 465 19.50 4.97 20.61
C ILE A 465 19.02 5.46 19.25
N ASN A 466 18.19 6.50 19.24
CA ASN A 466 17.82 7.20 18.01
C ASN A 466 18.53 8.56 17.92
N SER A 467 19.27 8.78 16.84
CA SER A 467 19.74 10.10 16.39
C SER A 467 19.25 10.46 14.98
N GLY A 468 18.51 9.58 14.32
CA GLY A 468 17.91 9.79 13.01
C GLY A 468 16.44 10.22 13.08
N SER A 469 15.66 9.90 12.05
CA SER A 469 14.22 10.20 12.00
C SER A 469 13.37 8.95 12.16
N ILE A 470 12.28 9.08 12.92
CA ILE A 470 11.29 8.04 13.16
C ILE A 470 9.90 8.67 13.02
N ASP A 471 9.10 8.20 12.08
CA ASP A 471 7.74 8.72 11.88
C ASP A 471 6.84 8.38 13.06
N TRP A 472 6.78 7.09 13.43
CA TRP A 472 6.05 6.60 14.60
C TRP A 472 6.72 5.35 15.18
N LEU A 473 7.01 5.33 16.48
CA LEU A 473 7.52 4.16 17.19
C LEU A 473 6.63 3.78 18.38
N ASN A 474 6.10 2.56 18.34
CA ASN A 474 5.42 1.90 19.45
C ASN A 474 6.43 1.02 20.21
N VAL A 475 6.69 1.32 21.48
CA VAL A 475 7.63 0.58 22.32
C VAL A 475 6.88 -0.25 23.36
N TYR A 476 7.22 -1.54 23.44
CA TYR A 476 6.76 -2.48 24.46
C TYR A 476 7.98 -3.07 25.16
N ALA A 477 8.41 -2.45 26.25
CA ALA A 477 9.65 -2.82 26.94
C ALA A 477 9.38 -3.34 28.35
N GLY A 478 10.07 -4.42 28.74
CA GLY A 478 10.12 -4.85 30.14
C GLY A 478 11.00 -3.92 30.97
N LYS A 479 12.27 -3.79 30.59
CA LYS A 479 13.26 -2.89 31.20
C LYS A 479 14.26 -2.40 30.17
N GLY A 480 15.03 -1.36 30.51
CA GLY A 480 16.14 -0.90 29.67
C GLY A 480 16.19 0.60 29.49
N LEU A 481 16.74 1.03 28.35
CA LEU A 481 16.99 2.45 28.06
C LEU A 481 16.57 2.83 26.63
N ILE A 482 15.73 3.85 26.51
CA ILE A 482 15.43 4.51 25.22
C ILE A 482 16.05 5.90 25.23
N VAL A 483 16.94 6.18 24.29
CA VAL A 483 17.51 7.52 24.09
C VAL A 483 17.04 8.07 22.75
N ASN A 484 16.44 9.24 22.75
CA ASN A 484 16.11 9.98 21.53
C ASN A 484 16.81 11.35 21.48
N ARG A 485 17.72 11.47 20.52
CA ARG A 485 18.39 12.70 20.10
C ARG A 485 17.93 13.18 18.73
N GLY A 486 17.30 12.32 17.92
CA GLY A 486 16.72 12.63 16.63
C GLY A 486 15.24 13.03 16.70
N THR A 487 14.52 12.98 15.58
CA THR A 487 13.07 13.24 15.52
C THR A 487 12.29 11.94 15.70
N ALA A 488 11.31 11.93 16.59
CA ALA A 488 10.46 10.76 16.79
C ALA A 488 9.07 11.12 17.35
N LEU A 489 8.03 10.49 16.82
CA LEU A 489 6.75 10.33 17.52
C LEU A 489 6.77 9.02 18.29
N LEU A 490 6.68 9.11 19.62
CA LEU A 490 6.84 7.96 20.51
C LEU A 490 5.54 7.62 21.21
N ASN A 491 5.18 6.33 21.19
CA ASN A 491 4.13 5.74 21.98
C ASN A 491 4.73 4.60 22.81
N ILE A 492 4.96 4.85 24.10
CA ILE A 492 5.58 3.90 25.01
C ILE A 492 4.48 3.24 25.83
N LYS A 493 4.42 1.91 25.79
CA LYS A 493 3.43 1.11 26.50
C LYS A 493 4.11 0.19 27.49
N ASP A 494 3.45 0.01 28.62
CA ASP A 494 3.82 -0.98 29.63
C ASP A 494 3.65 -2.40 29.06
N ASN A 495 4.59 -3.29 29.37
CA ASN A 495 4.54 -4.71 29.00
C ASN A 495 3.75 -5.57 30.03
N GLY A 496 3.04 -4.93 30.96
CA GLY A 496 2.18 -5.61 31.93
C GLY A 496 2.95 -6.08 33.16
N LYS A 497 2.74 -7.33 33.61
CA LYS A 497 3.31 -7.84 34.87
C LYS A 497 4.84 -8.03 34.87
N ASP A 498 5.48 -7.92 33.70
CA ASP A 498 6.92 -8.09 33.50
C ASP A 498 7.66 -6.75 33.36
N SER A 499 7.02 -5.60 33.63
CA SER A 499 7.69 -4.31 33.59
C SER A 499 8.53 -4.06 34.85
N GLU A 500 9.82 -3.82 34.62
CA GLU A 500 10.73 -3.24 35.61
C GLU A 500 11.02 -1.78 35.21
N LEU A 501 12.20 -1.24 35.54
CA LEU A 501 12.56 0.14 35.23
C LEU A 501 12.92 0.31 33.74
N LEU A 502 12.09 1.04 33.01
CA LEU A 502 12.40 1.59 31.69
C LEU A 502 12.81 3.07 31.82
N THR A 503 14.09 3.35 31.55
CA THR A 503 14.60 4.73 31.52
C THR A 503 14.42 5.31 30.12
N VAL A 504 13.93 6.55 30.05
CA VAL A 504 13.67 7.23 28.78
C VAL A 504 14.30 8.62 28.79
N ASP A 505 15.16 8.91 27.82
CA ASP A 505 15.85 10.18 27.66
C ASP A 505 15.49 10.83 26.31
N LEU A 506 14.57 11.80 26.35
CA LEU A 506 13.92 12.37 25.16
C LEU A 506 14.21 13.87 25.03
N LYS A 507 15.14 14.24 24.15
CA LYS A 507 15.50 15.66 23.94
C LYS A 507 14.70 16.31 22.80
N ASN A 508 14.32 15.53 21.79
CA ASN A 508 13.70 15.99 20.54
C ASN A 508 12.48 15.12 20.12
N SER A 509 11.70 14.63 21.07
CA SER A 509 10.54 13.74 20.81
C SER A 509 9.19 14.42 21.04
N ASN A 510 8.22 14.07 20.20
CA ASN A 510 6.80 14.22 20.54
C ASN A 510 6.32 12.92 21.17
N VAL A 511 5.85 12.97 22.43
CA VAL A 511 5.42 11.77 23.16
C VAL A 511 3.91 11.76 23.29
N LEU A 512 3.27 10.76 22.70
CA LEU A 512 1.86 10.48 22.91
C LEU A 512 1.72 9.57 24.14
N LYS A 513 1.35 10.16 25.28
CA LYS A 513 1.13 9.40 26.53
C LYS A 513 -0.26 8.77 26.52
N TYR A 514 -0.34 7.45 26.34
CA TYR A 514 -1.49 6.65 26.74
C TYR A 514 -1.09 5.77 27.93
N PHE A 515 -1.21 6.32 29.14
CA PHE A 515 -1.06 5.53 30.37
C PHE A 515 -2.34 4.73 30.62
N TYR A 516 -2.28 3.41 30.44
CA TYR A 516 -3.15 2.51 31.20
C TYR A 516 -2.38 2.10 32.46
N HIS A 517 -2.99 2.37 33.62
CA HIS A 517 -2.50 2.26 35.00
C HIS A 517 -1.36 1.27 35.29
N SER A 518 -0.29 1.77 35.94
CA SER A 518 0.08 1.34 37.30
C SER A 518 1.02 2.37 37.96
N GLU A 519 1.04 2.37 39.28
CA GLU A 519 1.43 3.46 40.18
C GLU A 519 2.85 4.01 39.98
N TYR A 520 2.95 5.33 39.81
CA TYR A 520 4.21 6.07 39.86
C TYR A 520 4.60 6.31 41.32
N SER A 521 5.71 5.71 41.78
CA SER A 521 6.60 6.37 42.74
C SER A 521 7.64 7.14 41.91
N GLY A 522 7.47 8.46 41.85
CA GLY A 522 8.35 9.36 41.11
C GLY A 522 9.58 9.79 41.88
#